data_AF-A0A239RL77-F1
#
_entry.id   AF-A0A239RL77-F1
#
_cell.length_a   1.000
_cell.length_b   1.000
_cell.length_c   1.000
_cell.angle_alpha   90.00
_cell.angle_beta   90.00
_cell.angle_gamma   90.00
#
_symmetry.space_group_name_H-M   'P 1'
#
loop_
_entity.id
_entity.type
_entity.pdbx_description
1 polymer ?
#
loop_
_entity_poly.entity_id
_entity_poly.type
_entity_poly.pdbx_seq_one_letter_code
_entity_poly.pdbx_strand_id
1 'polypeptide(L)'
;MKKLTLAAVLLCLIATAARSQSLTQKFERLLTTPKSYVCRRTAGSLKIDGRLDEASWQQAEYTELFRDISGKGFAKPKYATRAKMLWDDDYLYIGAEMEEPNVTGKLTERDAIIYHDNDFEVFIDPDGDCENYFEMEMNALNTVFDLMMGRPYRDGGTFFLQWDYRTMKTAVHIEGTLNDSTDRDKGWSVEIAIPREDVMTGFDNLLKAGNCWRINFSRVEWLKQGGPEENWVWSPTGKIDMHMPDRWAYLYFSGKTVGSRDNEPIAYPHDPGIYRLMWALYYAQQASREQHHRYLAGTKELGLTAEDMKLLPQGADLQLEVTPTTFKITIKDARQGTVYTLNETGHFTQKKPA
;
A
#
# COMPACT_ATOMS: atom_id res chain seq x y z
N MET A 1 -47.58 64.44 -8.29
CA MET A 1 -48.10 63.22 -8.96
C MET A 1 -46.96 62.48 -9.65
N LYS A 2 -46.36 61.48 -9.00
CA LYS A 2 -45.43 60.52 -9.61
C LYS A 2 -45.89 59.11 -9.22
N LYS A 3 -46.02 58.26 -10.24
CA LYS A 3 -46.69 56.96 -10.24
C LYS A 3 -45.85 55.88 -9.53
N LEU A 4 -46.57 54.90 -8.98
CA LEU A 4 -46.08 53.63 -8.46
C LEU A 4 -45.23 52.86 -9.48
N THR A 5 -44.24 52.12 -8.99
CA THR A 5 -43.92 50.77 -9.45
C THR A 5 -43.35 49.98 -8.27
N LEU A 6 -44.18 49.14 -7.65
CA LEU A 6 -43.75 48.13 -6.69
C LEU A 6 -43.37 46.88 -7.50
N ALA A 7 -42.08 46.64 -7.68
CA ALA A 7 -41.59 45.41 -8.30
C ALA A 7 -41.52 44.32 -7.22
N ALA A 8 -42.43 43.34 -7.27
CA ALA A 8 -42.34 42.15 -6.46
C ALA A 8 -41.20 41.27 -7.00
N VAL A 9 -40.06 41.23 -6.29
CA VAL A 9 -39.00 40.27 -6.56
C VAL A 9 -39.45 38.93 -5.98
N LEU A 10 -39.93 38.04 -6.85
CA LEU A 10 -40.20 36.66 -6.50
C LEU A 10 -38.85 35.94 -6.35
N LEU A 11 -38.38 35.76 -5.11
CA LEU A 11 -37.20 34.96 -4.81
C LEU A 11 -37.55 33.48 -5.01
N CYS A 12 -37.31 32.94 -6.21
CA CYS A 12 -37.29 31.49 -6.41
C CYS A 12 -36.08 30.93 -5.65
N LEU A 13 -36.28 30.53 -4.40
CA LEU A 13 -35.40 29.63 -3.67
C LEU A 13 -35.44 28.28 -4.40
N ILE A 14 -34.57 28.11 -5.40
CA ILE A 14 -34.20 26.79 -5.88
C ILE A 14 -33.45 26.15 -4.71
N ALA A 15 -34.17 25.39 -3.89
CA ALA A 15 -33.57 24.47 -2.94
C ALA A 15 -32.79 23.45 -3.77
N THR A 16 -31.52 23.73 -3.99
CA THR A 16 -30.57 22.70 -4.37
C THR A 16 -30.56 21.74 -3.20
N ALA A 17 -31.22 20.58 -3.37
CA ALA A 17 -31.06 19.49 -2.43
C ALA A 17 -29.55 19.19 -2.42
N ALA A 18 -28.86 19.64 -1.37
CA ALA A 18 -27.47 19.31 -1.15
C ALA A 18 -27.41 17.78 -1.12
N ARG A 19 -26.93 17.17 -2.20
CA ARG A 19 -26.66 15.74 -2.22
C ARG A 19 -25.59 15.53 -1.17
N SER A 20 -25.93 14.80 -0.10
CA SER A 20 -24.92 14.36 0.87
C SER A 20 -23.83 13.64 0.08
N GLN A 21 -22.59 14.12 0.23
CA GLN A 21 -21.43 13.41 -0.30
C GLN A 21 -21.46 11.98 0.25
N SER A 22 -21.26 11.00 -0.62
CA SER A 22 -21.17 9.59 -0.21
C SER A 22 -19.95 9.39 0.69
N LEU A 23 -19.97 8.36 1.53
CA LEU A 23 -18.89 8.08 2.46
C LEU A 23 -17.57 7.82 1.72
N THR A 24 -17.66 7.08 0.62
CA THR A 24 -16.52 6.76 -0.25
C THR A 24 -15.98 7.98 -0.99
N GLN A 25 -16.81 8.98 -1.30
CA GLN A 25 -16.35 10.27 -1.83
C GLN A 25 -15.69 11.13 -0.75
N LYS A 26 -16.20 11.10 0.49
CA LYS A 26 -15.61 11.84 1.63
C LYS A 26 -14.16 11.40 1.88
N PHE A 27 -13.88 10.11 1.72
CA PHE A 27 -12.56 9.51 1.93
C PHE A 27 -11.87 9.09 0.62
N GLU A 28 -12.21 9.70 -0.52
CA GLU A 28 -11.76 9.25 -1.85
C GLU A 28 -10.25 9.09 -1.99
N ARG A 29 -9.49 9.97 -1.32
CA ARG A 29 -8.02 9.97 -1.34
C ARG A 29 -7.43 8.73 -0.64
N LEU A 30 -8.09 8.27 0.43
CA LEU A 30 -7.74 7.06 1.18
C LEU A 30 -8.43 5.81 0.62
N LEU A 31 -9.14 5.92 -0.52
CA LEU A 31 -9.95 4.85 -1.10
C LEU A 31 -9.72 4.70 -2.61
N THR A 32 -8.55 5.11 -3.10
CA THR A 32 -8.07 4.80 -4.46
C THR A 32 -7.99 3.28 -4.66
N THR A 33 -8.03 2.80 -5.89
CA THR A 33 -7.81 1.37 -6.15
C THR A 33 -6.32 1.05 -5.97
N PRO A 34 -5.93 0.14 -5.06
CA PRO A 34 -4.55 -0.23 -4.93
C PRO A 34 -4.01 -0.88 -6.21
N LYS A 35 -2.72 -0.70 -6.47
CA LYS A 35 -2.04 -1.33 -7.61
C LYS A 35 -2.00 -2.85 -7.44
N SER A 36 -1.62 -3.55 -8.50
CA SER A 36 -1.57 -5.01 -8.48
C SER A 36 -0.51 -5.55 -9.43
N TYR A 37 0.13 -6.66 -9.07
CA TYR A 37 1.21 -7.27 -9.84
C TYR A 37 1.06 -8.80 -9.86
N VAL A 38 1.24 -9.40 -11.04
CA VAL A 38 1.30 -10.86 -11.22
C VAL A 38 2.75 -11.30 -11.07
N CYS A 39 3.11 -11.79 -9.90
CA CYS A 39 4.44 -12.29 -9.59
C CYS A 39 4.61 -13.66 -10.24
N ARG A 40 5.39 -13.74 -11.32
CA ARG A 40 5.65 -14.99 -12.04
C ARG A 40 6.87 -15.71 -11.48
N ARG A 41 6.93 -17.01 -11.70
CA ARG A 41 8.07 -17.81 -11.27
C ARG A 41 9.32 -17.50 -12.06
N THR A 42 10.48 -17.54 -11.41
CA THR A 42 11.77 -17.48 -12.12
C THR A 42 11.91 -18.69 -13.06
N ALA A 43 12.62 -18.52 -14.19
CA ALA A 43 12.94 -19.62 -15.12
C ALA A 43 14.25 -20.34 -14.78
N GLY A 44 14.97 -19.86 -13.77
CA GLY A 44 16.28 -20.30 -13.33
C GLY A 44 16.76 -19.48 -12.15
N SER A 45 17.95 -19.80 -11.63
CA SER A 45 18.54 -19.08 -10.50
C SER A 45 18.84 -17.62 -10.83
N LEU A 46 18.61 -16.74 -9.86
CA LEU A 46 19.04 -15.35 -9.89
C LEU A 46 20.29 -15.18 -9.04
N LYS A 47 21.27 -14.41 -9.54
CA LYS A 47 22.48 -14.08 -8.80
C LYS A 47 22.31 -12.68 -8.24
N ILE A 48 22.06 -12.62 -6.94
CA ILE A 48 21.83 -11.35 -6.24
C ILE A 48 23.13 -10.52 -6.21
N ASP A 49 23.32 -9.65 -7.20
CA ASP A 49 24.48 -8.79 -7.37
C ASP A 49 24.12 -7.34 -7.72
N GLY A 50 22.83 -7.02 -7.71
CA GLY A 50 22.31 -5.67 -7.88
C GLY A 50 22.05 -5.34 -9.35
N ARG A 51 22.42 -6.22 -10.28
CA ARG A 51 22.18 -6.06 -11.72
C ARG A 51 20.96 -6.87 -12.11
N LEU A 52 20.00 -6.23 -12.77
CA LEU A 52 18.76 -6.89 -13.18
C LEU A 52 18.87 -7.45 -14.61
N ASP A 53 19.98 -8.11 -14.94
CA ASP A 53 20.37 -8.47 -16.32
C ASP A 53 20.08 -9.94 -16.70
N GLU A 54 19.72 -10.79 -15.74
CA GLU A 54 19.34 -12.17 -16.03
C GLU A 54 18.08 -12.27 -16.89
N ALA A 55 17.99 -13.35 -17.67
CA ALA A 55 16.87 -13.59 -18.58
C ALA A 55 15.50 -13.53 -17.88
N SER A 56 15.40 -13.98 -16.63
CA SER A 56 14.15 -13.87 -15.85
C SER A 56 13.81 -12.40 -15.56
N TRP A 57 14.78 -11.57 -15.17
CA TRP A 57 14.58 -10.14 -14.93
C TRP A 57 14.26 -9.34 -16.18
N GLN A 58 14.86 -9.70 -17.32
CA GLN A 58 14.61 -9.05 -18.59
C GLN A 58 13.19 -9.34 -19.13
N GLN A 59 12.56 -10.43 -18.67
CA GLN A 59 11.20 -10.81 -19.04
C GLN A 59 10.14 -10.42 -18.01
N ALA A 60 10.55 -10.08 -16.79
CA ALA A 60 9.64 -9.62 -15.75
C ALA A 60 9.08 -8.25 -16.09
N GLU A 61 7.78 -8.06 -15.89
CA GLU A 61 7.11 -6.78 -16.15
C GLU A 61 7.52 -5.76 -15.08
N TYR A 62 7.71 -4.50 -15.45
CA TYR A 62 7.87 -3.45 -14.44
C TYR A 62 6.52 -3.07 -13.85
N THR A 63 6.55 -2.59 -12.61
CA THR A 63 5.49 -1.76 -12.06
C THR A 63 5.32 -0.50 -12.91
N GLU A 64 4.20 0.18 -12.72
CA GLU A 64 4.13 1.59 -13.11
C GLU A 64 5.19 2.42 -12.37
N LEU A 65 5.56 3.56 -12.94
CA LEU A 65 6.44 4.53 -12.28
C LEU A 65 5.82 4.99 -10.96
N PHE A 66 6.69 5.14 -9.95
CA PHE A 66 6.30 5.62 -8.64
C PHE A 66 5.71 7.03 -8.72
N ARG A 67 4.91 7.36 -7.71
CA ARG A 67 4.18 8.63 -7.57
C ARG A 67 4.36 9.15 -6.15
N ASP A 68 4.07 10.42 -5.94
CA ASP A 68 3.93 10.95 -4.57
C ASP A 68 2.96 10.07 -3.76
N ILE A 69 3.32 9.78 -2.51
CA ILE A 69 2.55 8.94 -1.57
C ILE A 69 1.10 9.41 -1.37
N SER A 70 0.86 10.71 -1.52
CA SER A 70 -0.46 11.33 -1.48
C SER A 70 -1.32 11.04 -2.72
N GLY A 71 -0.69 10.66 -3.82
CA GLY A 71 -1.34 10.28 -5.07
C GLY A 71 -1.78 11.45 -5.94
N LYS A 72 -2.98 11.33 -6.54
CA LYS A 72 -3.48 12.26 -7.55
C LYS A 72 -3.60 13.68 -7.00
N GLY A 73 -3.10 14.66 -7.75
CA GLY A 73 -3.13 16.08 -7.39
C GLY A 73 -1.81 16.60 -6.80
N PHE A 74 -0.87 15.72 -6.51
CA PHE A 74 0.49 16.05 -6.06
C PHE A 74 1.48 15.99 -7.22
N ALA A 75 2.66 16.59 -7.02
CA ALA A 75 3.71 16.61 -8.03
C ALA A 75 4.16 15.18 -8.36
N LYS A 76 4.55 14.96 -9.61
CA LYS A 76 5.18 13.68 -9.97
C LYS A 76 6.62 13.71 -9.44
N PRO A 77 7.16 12.55 -9.00
CA PRO A 77 8.57 12.37 -8.70
C PRO A 77 9.46 12.97 -9.78
N LYS A 78 10.54 13.62 -9.36
CA LYS A 78 11.49 14.25 -10.28
C LYS A 78 12.28 13.21 -11.06
N TYR A 79 12.60 12.08 -10.44
CA TYR A 79 13.37 10.99 -11.04
C TYR A 79 12.52 9.73 -11.15
N ALA A 80 12.72 8.96 -12.21
CA ALA A 80 11.99 7.72 -12.42
C ALA A 80 12.39 6.66 -11.38
N THR A 81 11.40 6.01 -10.77
CA THR A 81 11.59 4.80 -9.96
C THR A 81 10.53 3.78 -10.33
N ARG A 82 10.94 2.51 -10.48
CA ARG A 82 10.07 1.37 -10.81
C ARG A 82 10.67 0.07 -10.27
N ALA A 83 9.83 -0.89 -9.98
CA ALA A 83 10.23 -2.20 -9.49
C ALA A 83 9.73 -3.32 -10.41
N LYS A 84 10.22 -4.54 -10.19
CA LYS A 84 9.73 -5.79 -10.77
C LYS A 84 9.91 -6.90 -9.74
N MET A 85 9.03 -7.90 -9.79
CA MET A 85 9.02 -8.97 -8.80
C MET A 85 8.96 -10.33 -9.48
N LEU A 86 9.65 -11.29 -8.89
CA LEU A 86 9.62 -12.70 -9.28
C LEU A 86 9.57 -13.55 -8.01
N TRP A 87 9.28 -14.84 -8.14
CA TRP A 87 9.34 -15.74 -6.98
C TRP A 87 9.72 -17.15 -7.38
N ASP A 88 10.12 -17.96 -6.40
CA ASP A 88 10.20 -19.41 -6.53
C ASP A 88 9.80 -20.09 -5.22
N ASP A 89 10.23 -21.33 -5.00
CA ASP A 89 9.87 -22.06 -3.78
C ASP A 89 10.60 -21.55 -2.54
N ASP A 90 11.72 -20.83 -2.73
CA ASP A 90 12.62 -20.43 -1.67
C ASP A 90 12.57 -18.93 -1.40
N TYR A 91 12.33 -18.09 -2.43
CA TYR A 91 12.41 -16.65 -2.31
C TYR A 91 11.26 -15.89 -3.01
N LEU A 92 10.91 -14.74 -2.41
CA LEU A 92 10.38 -13.60 -3.15
C LEU A 92 11.56 -12.74 -3.62
N TYR A 93 11.63 -12.46 -4.91
CA TYR A 93 12.64 -11.60 -5.51
C TYR A 93 12.06 -10.24 -5.87
N ILE A 94 12.78 -9.19 -5.52
CA ILE A 94 12.44 -7.80 -5.83
C ILE A 94 13.65 -7.14 -6.48
N GLY A 95 13.44 -6.53 -7.64
CA GLY A 95 14.43 -5.70 -8.29
C GLY A 95 13.84 -4.31 -8.56
N ALA A 96 14.56 -3.25 -8.22
CA ALA A 96 14.12 -1.88 -8.50
C ALA A 96 15.22 -1.05 -9.16
N GLU A 97 14.79 -0.16 -10.05
CA GLU A 97 15.64 0.79 -10.76
C GLU A 97 15.24 2.20 -10.36
N MET A 98 16.23 2.99 -9.97
CA MET A 98 16.08 4.36 -9.51
C MET A 98 17.00 5.24 -10.34
N GLU A 99 16.41 6.11 -11.17
CA GLU A 99 17.14 7.22 -11.77
C GLU A 99 17.63 8.12 -10.65
N GLU A 100 18.92 8.42 -10.63
CA GLU A 100 19.53 9.32 -9.66
C GLU A 100 20.77 9.94 -10.30
N PRO A 101 20.77 11.26 -10.59
CA PRO A 101 21.93 11.93 -11.16
C PRO A 101 23.06 12.22 -10.17
N ASN A 102 22.86 12.02 -8.87
CA ASN A 102 23.87 12.19 -7.82
C ASN A 102 23.65 11.14 -6.71
N VAL A 103 24.26 9.97 -6.87
CA VAL A 103 24.08 8.85 -5.93
C VAL A 103 24.89 9.12 -4.67
N THR A 104 24.20 9.22 -3.53
CA THR A 104 24.84 9.49 -2.24
C THR A 104 24.43 8.48 -1.18
N GLY A 105 25.28 8.30 -0.18
CA GLY A 105 25.02 7.44 0.97
C GLY A 105 26.10 7.60 2.03
N LYS A 106 25.71 7.60 3.30
CA LYS A 106 26.60 7.79 4.45
C LYS A 106 26.42 6.72 5.51
N LEU A 107 25.21 6.19 5.65
CA LEU A 107 24.88 5.22 6.67
C LEU A 107 25.40 3.84 6.26
N THR A 108 26.18 3.23 7.14
CA THR A 108 26.86 1.92 6.93
C THR A 108 26.56 0.91 8.02
N GLU A 109 25.98 1.36 9.13
CA GLU A 109 25.61 0.52 10.26
C GLU A 109 24.23 -0.11 9.99
N ARG A 110 24.14 -1.44 10.14
CA ARG A 110 22.86 -2.15 10.08
C ARG A 110 21.93 -1.59 11.16
N ASP A 111 20.66 -1.44 10.82
CA ASP A 111 19.61 -0.91 11.69
C ASP A 111 19.81 0.56 12.11
N ALA A 112 20.67 1.29 11.41
CA ALA A 112 20.63 2.75 11.42
C ALA A 112 19.28 3.22 10.85
N ILE A 113 18.83 4.41 11.25
CA ILE A 113 17.63 5.03 10.68
C ILE A 113 17.97 5.46 9.23
N ILE A 114 17.66 4.61 8.25
CA ILE A 114 18.22 4.69 6.88
C ILE A 114 17.64 5.85 6.08
N TYR A 115 16.38 6.24 6.30
CA TYR A 115 15.73 7.34 5.58
C TYR A 115 16.42 8.71 5.68
N HIS A 116 17.49 8.86 6.47
CA HIS A 116 18.37 10.05 6.42
C HIS A 116 19.35 10.08 5.22
N ASP A 117 19.51 8.95 4.52
CA ASP A 117 20.03 8.86 3.15
C ASP A 117 18.85 8.75 2.17
N ASN A 118 19.13 8.83 0.87
CA ASN A 118 18.18 8.33 -0.13
C ASN A 118 18.14 6.79 -0.04
N ASP A 119 16.95 6.22 -0.03
CA ASP A 119 16.76 4.79 0.16
C ASP A 119 15.66 4.18 -0.72
N PHE A 120 15.56 2.86 -0.65
CA PHE A 120 14.47 2.08 -1.19
C PHE A 120 13.87 1.21 -0.09
N GLU A 121 12.55 1.25 0.03
CA GLU A 121 11.82 0.58 1.09
C GLU A 121 10.86 -0.47 0.52
N VAL A 122 10.73 -1.59 1.22
CA VAL A 122 9.84 -2.71 0.92
C VAL A 122 8.92 -2.96 2.11
N PHE A 123 7.63 -2.99 1.85
CA PHE A 123 6.60 -3.24 2.86
C PHE A 123 5.78 -4.46 2.49
N ILE A 124 5.65 -5.43 3.39
CA ILE A 124 4.95 -6.69 3.12
C ILE A 124 4.00 -7.03 4.26
N ASP A 125 2.73 -7.25 3.90
CA ASP A 125 1.70 -7.85 4.74
C ASP A 125 1.26 -9.16 4.05
N PRO A 126 1.79 -10.32 4.50
CA PRO A 126 1.62 -11.58 3.79
C PRO A 126 0.18 -12.12 3.73
N ASP A 127 -0.61 -12.01 4.80
CA ASP A 127 -1.98 -12.55 4.85
C ASP A 127 -3.06 -11.49 4.58
N GLY A 128 -2.68 -10.21 4.55
CA GLY A 128 -3.54 -9.09 4.21
C GLY A 128 -4.49 -8.69 5.33
N ASP A 129 -4.19 -9.07 6.57
CA ASP A 129 -5.01 -8.75 7.73
C ASP A 129 -4.72 -7.35 8.32
N CYS A 130 -3.70 -6.67 7.78
CA CYS A 130 -3.19 -5.35 8.18
C CYS A 130 -2.51 -5.29 9.56
N GLU A 131 -2.19 -6.44 10.15
CA GLU A 131 -1.39 -6.62 11.35
C GLU A 131 -0.12 -7.42 11.02
N ASN A 132 0.83 -7.49 11.95
CA ASN A 132 2.07 -8.30 11.86
C ASN A 132 2.85 -8.19 10.53
N TYR A 133 2.96 -6.98 9.98
CA TYR A 133 3.61 -6.73 8.70
C TYR A 133 5.07 -6.32 8.86
N PHE A 134 5.81 -6.35 7.76
CA PHE A 134 7.25 -6.14 7.72
C PHE A 134 7.63 -4.92 6.89
N GLU A 135 8.73 -4.30 7.28
CA GLU A 135 9.40 -3.22 6.58
C GLU A 135 10.88 -3.56 6.43
N MET A 136 11.45 -3.18 5.29
CA MET A 136 12.88 -3.19 5.06
C MET A 136 13.26 -1.98 4.23
N GLU A 137 14.30 -1.28 4.65
CA GLU A 137 14.90 -0.15 3.97
C GLU A 137 16.33 -0.50 3.56
N MET A 138 16.78 0.04 2.43
CA MET A 138 18.19 -0.01 2.06
C MET A 138 18.64 1.20 1.25
N ASN A 139 19.85 1.67 1.52
CA ASN A 139 20.47 2.78 0.78
C ASN A 139 21.40 2.28 -0.34
N ALA A 140 21.99 3.23 -1.07
CA ALA A 140 22.94 2.94 -2.16
C ALA A 140 24.25 2.25 -1.71
N LEU A 141 24.53 2.18 -0.40
CA LEU A 141 25.67 1.44 0.18
C LEU A 141 25.33 -0.03 0.47
N ASN A 142 24.10 -0.48 0.18
CA ASN A 142 23.58 -1.79 0.57
C ASN A 142 23.50 -1.98 2.10
N THR A 143 23.41 -0.88 2.86
CA THR A 143 23.08 -0.90 4.29
C THR A 143 21.61 -1.21 4.42
N VAL A 144 21.25 -2.07 5.38
CA VAL A 144 19.88 -2.56 5.57
C VAL A 144 19.37 -2.20 6.96
N PHE A 145 18.12 -1.79 7.02
CA PHE A 145 17.30 -1.65 8.22
C PHE A 145 16.05 -2.48 8.00
N ASP A 146 15.64 -3.29 8.96
CA ASP A 146 14.37 -4.02 8.87
C ASP A 146 13.66 -4.09 10.22
N LEU A 147 12.34 -4.21 10.16
CA LEU A 147 11.49 -4.31 11.34
C LEU A 147 10.20 -5.06 11.05
N MET A 148 9.56 -5.50 12.14
CA MET A 148 8.18 -5.96 12.13
C MET A 148 7.31 -4.96 12.90
N MET A 149 6.07 -4.78 12.45
CA MET A 149 5.04 -4.03 13.18
C MET A 149 3.83 -4.91 13.45
N GLY A 150 3.36 -4.90 14.70
CA GLY A 150 2.13 -5.62 15.06
C GLY A 150 0.88 -5.03 14.42
N ARG A 151 0.85 -3.71 14.16
CA ARG A 151 -0.27 -2.98 13.52
C ARG A 151 0.16 -1.54 13.18
N PRO A 152 -0.62 -0.76 12.41
CA PRO A 152 -0.30 0.63 12.05
C PRO A 152 -0.16 1.59 13.23
N TYR A 153 0.66 2.64 13.07
CA TYR A 153 0.82 3.71 14.08
C TYR A 153 -0.50 4.40 14.41
N ARG A 154 -1.33 4.69 13.39
CA ARG A 154 -2.66 5.27 13.55
C ARG A 154 -3.59 4.44 14.45
N ASP A 155 -3.27 3.16 14.60
CA ASP A 155 -4.07 2.17 15.32
C ASP A 155 -3.37 1.74 16.63
N GLY A 156 -2.40 2.55 17.09
CA GLY A 156 -1.67 2.36 18.34
C GLY A 156 -0.63 1.24 18.28
N GLY A 157 -0.06 1.00 17.10
CA GLY A 157 1.05 0.09 16.88
C GLY A 157 2.42 0.67 17.23
N THR A 158 3.39 -0.22 17.35
CA THR A 158 4.83 0.07 17.50
C THR A 158 5.61 -0.91 16.63
N PHE A 159 6.85 -0.57 16.35
CA PHE A 159 7.79 -1.44 15.65
C PHE A 159 8.67 -2.25 16.61
N PHE A 160 9.19 -3.37 16.12
CA PHE A 160 10.09 -4.28 16.81
C PHE A 160 11.42 -4.38 16.05
N LEU A 161 12.42 -3.56 16.44
CA LEU A 161 13.77 -3.58 15.83
C LEU A 161 14.57 -4.85 16.12
N GLN A 162 14.13 -5.71 17.05
CA GLN A 162 14.84 -6.97 17.34
C GLN A 162 14.48 -8.09 16.35
N TRP A 163 13.54 -7.81 15.45
CA TRP A 163 13.17 -8.71 14.39
C TRP A 163 14.02 -8.40 13.16
N ASP A 164 14.59 -9.44 12.54
CA ASP A 164 15.47 -9.33 11.39
C ASP A 164 15.08 -10.33 10.30
N TYR A 165 15.27 -9.95 9.03
CA TYR A 165 15.41 -10.92 7.94
C TYR A 165 16.75 -11.65 8.03
N ARG A 166 16.76 -12.85 8.61
CA ARG A 166 17.97 -13.59 8.98
C ARG A 166 18.82 -14.03 7.79
N THR A 167 18.18 -14.40 6.68
CA THR A 167 18.87 -15.01 5.53
C THR A 167 18.59 -14.33 4.20
N MET A 168 18.05 -13.11 4.27
CA MET A 168 17.86 -12.24 3.11
C MET A 168 19.18 -11.92 2.42
N LYS A 169 19.12 -11.89 1.09
CA LYS A 169 20.24 -11.48 0.24
C LYS A 169 19.88 -10.15 -0.39
N THR A 170 20.79 -9.20 -0.33
CA THR A 170 20.64 -7.88 -0.94
C THR A 170 21.91 -7.49 -1.68
N ALA A 171 21.74 -6.78 -2.78
CA ALA A 171 22.84 -6.16 -3.49
C ALA A 171 22.40 -4.86 -4.17
N VAL A 172 23.37 -3.96 -4.33
CA VAL A 172 23.21 -2.68 -5.03
C VAL A 172 24.16 -2.63 -6.22
N HIS A 173 23.68 -2.15 -7.35
CA HIS A 173 24.52 -1.72 -8.46
C HIS A 173 24.33 -0.22 -8.72
N ILE A 174 25.44 0.52 -8.81
CA ILE A 174 25.45 1.94 -9.17
C ILE A 174 25.94 2.08 -10.62
N GLU A 175 25.14 2.73 -11.46
CA GLU A 175 25.54 3.18 -12.80
C GLU A 175 26.07 4.62 -12.73
N GLY A 176 27.27 4.77 -12.17
CA GLY A 176 27.83 6.07 -11.83
C GLY A 176 28.96 5.95 -10.79
N THR A 177 29.15 7.00 -9.99
CA THR A 177 30.05 7.03 -8.84
C THR A 177 29.30 7.37 -7.56
N LEU A 178 29.71 6.77 -6.45
CA LEU A 178 29.07 7.01 -5.15
C LEU A 178 29.72 8.22 -4.47
N ASN A 179 28.91 9.16 -3.99
CA ASN A 179 29.33 10.34 -3.23
C ASN A 179 30.28 11.29 -4.01
N ASP A 180 30.25 11.30 -5.34
CA ASP A 180 30.90 12.31 -6.15
C ASP A 180 29.85 13.28 -6.70
N SER A 181 29.93 14.55 -6.29
CA SER A 181 29.00 15.57 -6.79
C SER A 181 29.54 16.32 -8.02
N THR A 182 30.72 15.92 -8.51
CA THR A 182 31.40 16.59 -9.63
C THR A 182 31.06 15.98 -10.98
N ASP A 183 30.50 14.77 -11.01
CA ASP A 183 30.02 14.10 -12.20
C ASP A 183 28.48 14.03 -12.22
N ARG A 184 27.95 13.15 -13.07
CA ARG A 184 26.52 12.91 -13.20
C ARG A 184 26.28 11.43 -13.44
N ASP A 185 25.60 10.82 -12.50
CA ASP A 185 25.22 9.42 -12.55
C ASP A 185 23.99 9.19 -13.43
N LYS A 186 23.73 7.92 -13.76
CA LYS A 186 22.43 7.52 -14.29
C LYS A 186 21.46 7.10 -13.19
N GLY A 187 21.98 6.44 -12.17
CA GLY A 187 21.19 5.93 -11.07
C GLY A 187 21.77 4.68 -10.44
N TRP A 188 20.91 3.99 -9.70
CA TRP A 188 21.26 2.77 -8.99
C TRP A 188 20.08 1.79 -9.00
N SER A 189 20.41 0.53 -8.79
CA SER A 189 19.45 -0.56 -8.68
C SER A 189 19.68 -1.38 -7.44
N VAL A 190 18.59 -1.87 -6.88
CA VAL A 190 18.59 -2.83 -5.78
C VAL A 190 18.10 -4.17 -6.29
N GLU A 191 18.66 -5.23 -5.73
CA GLU A 191 18.21 -6.60 -5.95
C GLU A 191 18.14 -7.33 -4.61
N ILE A 192 16.96 -7.85 -4.30
CA ILE A 192 16.62 -8.41 -3.00
C ILE A 192 16.03 -9.80 -3.21
N ALA A 193 16.49 -10.77 -2.44
CA ALA A 193 15.86 -12.08 -2.29
C ALA A 193 15.43 -12.29 -0.84
N ILE A 194 14.13 -12.15 -0.60
CA ILE A 194 13.50 -12.36 0.70
C ILE A 194 13.17 -13.85 0.83
N PRO A 195 13.78 -14.57 1.79
CA PRO A 195 13.58 -15.99 1.95
C PRO A 195 12.19 -16.25 2.51
N ARG A 196 11.59 -17.31 1.99
CA ARG A 196 10.29 -17.83 2.42
C ARG A 196 10.19 -18.00 3.94
N GLU A 197 11.24 -18.49 4.58
CA GLU A 197 11.25 -18.79 6.02
C GLU A 197 11.11 -17.53 6.90
N ASP A 198 11.69 -16.41 6.49
CA ASP A 198 11.69 -15.18 7.30
C ASP A 198 10.29 -14.53 7.31
N VAL A 199 9.57 -14.59 6.19
CA VAL A 199 8.20 -14.05 6.04
C VAL A 199 7.10 -15.03 6.43
N MET A 200 7.43 -16.29 6.70
CA MET A 200 6.47 -17.33 7.12
C MET A 200 6.47 -17.60 8.62
N THR A 201 7.38 -17.00 9.39
CA THR A 201 7.40 -17.20 10.84
C THR A 201 6.14 -16.60 11.47
N GLY A 202 5.16 -17.44 11.77
CA GLY A 202 3.84 -17.02 12.29
C GLY A 202 2.70 -17.07 11.27
N PHE A 203 2.98 -17.41 9.99
CA PHE A 203 2.00 -17.45 8.92
C PHE A 203 1.96 -18.80 8.19
N ASP A 204 0.77 -19.31 7.92
CA ASP A 204 0.61 -20.59 7.21
C ASP A 204 0.80 -20.44 5.70
N ASN A 205 1.97 -20.87 5.20
CA ASN A 205 2.30 -21.19 3.79
C ASN A 205 1.83 -20.16 2.75
N LEU A 206 2.39 -18.95 2.84
CA LEU A 206 1.94 -17.81 2.05
C LEU A 206 2.66 -17.62 0.69
N LEU A 207 3.91 -18.08 0.53
CA LEU A 207 4.65 -18.08 -0.74
C LEU A 207 4.24 -19.29 -1.59
N LYS A 208 3.05 -19.23 -2.18
CA LYS A 208 2.44 -20.33 -2.93
C LYS A 208 1.60 -19.79 -4.08
N ALA A 209 1.62 -20.52 -5.19
CA ALA A 209 0.83 -20.17 -6.36
C ALA A 209 -0.66 -20.07 -6.01
N GLY A 210 -1.32 -19.01 -6.47
CA GLY A 210 -2.71 -18.69 -6.16
C GLY A 210 -2.90 -17.81 -4.93
N ASN A 211 -1.89 -17.66 -4.08
CA ASN A 211 -1.96 -16.74 -2.94
C ASN A 211 -1.76 -15.29 -3.40
N CYS A 212 -2.21 -14.36 -2.56
CA CYS A 212 -2.06 -12.94 -2.77
C CYS A 212 -1.58 -12.28 -1.49
N TRP A 213 -0.49 -11.51 -1.56
CA TRP A 213 -0.03 -10.67 -0.46
C TRP A 213 -0.42 -9.21 -0.69
N ARG A 214 -0.25 -8.42 0.36
CA ARG A 214 -0.19 -6.97 0.27
C ARG A 214 1.30 -6.57 0.25
N ILE A 215 1.71 -5.79 -0.73
CA ILE A 215 3.08 -5.30 -0.85
C ILE A 215 3.08 -3.85 -1.31
N ASN A 216 4.05 -3.06 -0.88
CA ASN A 216 4.28 -1.76 -1.49
C ASN A 216 5.76 -1.38 -1.40
N PHE A 217 6.12 -0.36 -2.15
CA PHE A 217 7.48 0.16 -2.20
C PHE A 217 7.46 1.67 -1.99
N SER A 218 8.50 2.17 -1.32
CA SER A 218 8.80 3.59 -1.23
C SER A 218 10.23 3.83 -1.72
N ARG A 219 10.48 5.06 -2.14
CA ARG A 219 11.81 5.65 -2.21
C ARG A 219 11.72 6.92 -1.41
N VAL A 220 12.50 7.01 -0.34
CA VAL A 220 12.73 8.29 0.33
C VAL A 220 13.79 9.04 -0.47
N GLU A 221 13.45 10.27 -0.82
CA GLU A 221 14.30 11.14 -1.62
C GLU A 221 14.49 12.51 -0.95
N TRP A 222 15.75 12.90 -0.78
CA TRP A 222 16.16 14.22 -0.35
C TRP A 222 16.79 14.99 -1.50
N LEU A 223 15.96 15.68 -2.29
CA LEU A 223 16.45 16.46 -3.44
C LEU A 223 17.48 17.55 -3.08
N LYS A 224 17.53 17.96 -1.80
CA LYS A 224 18.49 18.92 -1.24
C LYS A 224 18.74 18.58 0.23
N GLN A 225 19.99 18.74 0.67
CA GLN A 225 20.33 18.60 2.08
C GLN A 225 19.51 19.59 2.94
N GLY A 226 18.79 19.06 3.95
CA GLY A 226 17.91 19.83 4.83
C GLY A 226 16.61 20.32 4.17
N GLY A 227 16.30 19.85 2.94
CA GLY A 227 15.00 20.04 2.31
C GLY A 227 13.92 19.15 2.94
N PRO A 228 12.69 19.16 2.41
CA PRO A 228 11.68 18.20 2.82
C PRO A 228 12.03 16.80 2.29
N GLU A 229 11.68 15.79 3.07
CA GLU A 229 11.63 14.40 2.66
C GLU A 229 10.54 14.21 1.58
N GLU A 230 10.88 13.59 0.46
CA GLU A 230 9.88 13.16 -0.52
C GLU A 230 9.70 11.64 -0.46
N ASN A 231 8.43 11.21 -0.42
CA ASN A 231 8.06 9.80 -0.40
C ASN A 231 7.44 9.42 -1.74
N TRP A 232 8.17 8.66 -2.54
CA TRP A 232 7.73 8.22 -3.86
C TRP A 232 7.40 6.74 -3.81
N VAL A 233 6.14 6.37 -4.07
CA VAL A 233 5.64 5.01 -3.85
C VAL A 233 5.03 4.41 -5.11
N TRP A 234 4.99 3.08 -5.18
CA TRP A 234 4.30 2.38 -6.26
C TRP A 234 2.76 2.52 -6.16
N SER A 235 2.18 2.17 -5.02
CA SER A 235 0.75 2.32 -4.74
C SER A 235 0.51 3.44 -3.72
N PRO A 236 0.00 4.62 -4.12
CA PRO A 236 -0.24 5.73 -3.20
C PRO A 236 -1.21 5.36 -2.07
N THR A 237 -0.83 5.67 -0.82
CA THR A 237 -1.69 5.44 0.35
C THR A 237 -2.74 6.52 0.50
N GLY A 238 -2.50 7.71 -0.08
CA GLY A 238 -3.38 8.87 -0.01
C GLY A 238 -3.05 9.80 1.16
N LYS A 239 -2.04 9.49 1.97
CA LYS A 239 -1.55 10.31 3.08
C LYS A 239 -0.03 10.16 3.14
N ILE A 240 0.68 11.11 3.72
CA ILE A 240 2.12 10.92 4.03
C ILE A 240 2.20 9.99 5.25
N ASP A 241 2.01 8.70 4.96
CA ASP A 241 1.91 7.59 5.91
C ASP A 241 2.02 6.29 5.11
N MET A 242 3.19 5.64 5.18
CA MET A 242 3.45 4.40 4.45
C MET A 242 2.91 3.16 5.19
N HIS A 243 2.73 3.26 6.50
CA HIS A 243 2.18 2.21 7.36
C HIS A 243 0.64 2.13 7.27
N MET A 244 0.17 1.97 6.04
CA MET A 244 -1.24 1.75 5.70
C MET A 244 -1.36 0.47 4.84
N PRO A 245 -1.19 -0.73 5.43
CA PRO A 245 -1.25 -2.02 4.69
C PRO A 245 -2.55 -2.18 3.89
N ASP A 246 -3.62 -1.57 4.40
CA ASP A 246 -4.92 -1.55 3.75
C ASP A 246 -4.93 -0.88 2.37
N ARG A 247 -3.89 -0.09 2.07
CA ARG A 247 -3.69 0.71 0.85
C ARG A 247 -2.59 0.18 -0.07
N TRP A 248 -1.78 -0.75 0.40
CA TRP A 248 -0.68 -1.37 -0.37
C TRP A 248 -1.17 -2.10 -1.62
N ALA A 249 -0.27 -2.39 -2.56
CA ALA A 249 -0.63 -3.12 -3.77
C ALA A 249 -0.94 -4.60 -3.47
N TYR A 250 -1.57 -5.28 -4.42
CA TYR A 250 -1.77 -6.74 -4.39
C TYR A 250 -0.64 -7.44 -5.15
N LEU A 251 0.03 -8.40 -4.52
CA LEU A 251 1.02 -9.27 -5.14
C LEU A 251 0.45 -10.67 -5.30
N TYR A 252 0.03 -11.03 -6.51
CA TYR A 252 -0.53 -12.34 -6.80
C TYR A 252 0.55 -13.30 -7.30
N PHE A 253 0.74 -14.43 -6.62
CA PHE A 253 1.74 -15.43 -6.98
C PHE A 253 1.20 -16.35 -8.08
N SER A 254 1.65 -16.11 -9.31
CA SER A 254 1.32 -16.96 -10.45
C SER A 254 2.12 -18.26 -10.42
N GLY A 255 1.46 -19.39 -10.70
CA GLY A 255 2.14 -20.67 -10.92
C GLY A 255 2.91 -20.76 -12.24
N LYS A 256 2.85 -19.72 -13.08
CA LYS A 256 3.51 -19.69 -14.40
C LYS A 256 4.89 -19.09 -14.30
N THR A 257 5.81 -19.62 -15.10
CA THR A 257 7.14 -19.07 -15.29
C THR A 257 7.10 -17.77 -16.09
N VAL A 258 7.97 -16.83 -15.73
CA VAL A 258 8.19 -15.58 -16.45
C VAL A 258 8.52 -15.84 -17.92
N GLY A 259 8.07 -14.96 -18.81
CA GLY A 259 8.16 -15.17 -20.27
C GLY A 259 6.99 -15.91 -20.90
N SER A 260 6.11 -16.51 -20.09
CA SER A 260 4.84 -17.04 -20.60
C SER A 260 3.99 -15.92 -21.22
N ARG A 261 3.40 -16.19 -22.40
CA ARG A 261 2.52 -15.25 -23.12
C ARG A 261 1.10 -15.21 -22.57
N ASP A 262 0.83 -15.94 -21.50
CA ASP A 262 -0.49 -15.99 -20.92
C ASP A 262 -0.81 -14.71 -20.15
N ASN A 263 -1.93 -14.10 -20.51
CA ASN A 263 -2.52 -13.02 -19.73
C ASN A 263 -3.31 -13.63 -18.56
N GLU A 264 -2.63 -13.87 -17.44
CA GLU A 264 -3.25 -14.39 -16.23
C GLU A 264 -3.86 -13.22 -15.43
N PRO A 265 -5.19 -13.22 -15.21
CA PRO A 265 -5.81 -12.21 -14.36
C PRO A 265 -5.44 -12.46 -12.90
N ILE A 266 -5.39 -11.38 -12.13
CA ILE A 266 -5.18 -11.45 -10.67
C ILE A 266 -6.44 -11.99 -10.01
N ALA A 267 -6.26 -13.01 -9.16
CA ALA A 267 -7.28 -13.49 -8.26
C ALA A 267 -7.21 -12.69 -6.95
N TYR A 268 -8.05 -11.66 -6.81
CA TYR A 268 -8.13 -10.89 -5.58
C TYR A 268 -8.61 -11.77 -4.41
N PRO A 269 -8.01 -11.62 -3.20
CA PRO A 269 -8.34 -12.48 -2.07
C PRO A 269 -9.75 -12.25 -1.52
N HIS A 270 -10.36 -11.10 -1.80
CA HIS A 270 -11.67 -10.67 -1.29
C HIS A 270 -12.43 -9.82 -2.31
N ASP A 271 -13.72 -9.61 -2.07
CA ASP A 271 -14.54 -8.73 -2.90
C ASP A 271 -14.09 -7.26 -2.76
N PRO A 272 -13.69 -6.58 -3.85
CA PRO A 272 -13.13 -5.23 -3.78
C PRO A 272 -14.17 -4.17 -3.37
N GLY A 273 -15.46 -4.40 -3.63
CA GLY A 273 -16.54 -3.50 -3.21
C GLY A 273 -16.76 -3.56 -1.70
N ILE A 274 -16.84 -4.78 -1.15
CA ILE A 274 -16.92 -5.02 0.30
C ILE A 274 -15.71 -4.41 1.01
N TYR A 275 -14.50 -4.74 0.55
CA TYR A 275 -13.25 -4.24 1.15
C TYR A 275 -13.20 -2.71 1.15
N ARG A 276 -13.52 -2.07 0.03
CA ARG A 276 -13.54 -0.62 -0.10
C ARG A 276 -14.56 0.03 0.85
N LEU A 277 -15.76 -0.56 1.01
CA LEU A 277 -16.75 -0.01 1.91
C LEU A 277 -16.35 -0.18 3.39
N MET A 278 -15.79 -1.33 3.77
CA MET A 278 -15.34 -1.56 5.15
C MET A 278 -14.25 -0.56 5.56
N TRP A 279 -13.29 -0.28 4.69
CA TRP A 279 -12.29 0.76 4.97
C TRP A 279 -12.87 2.18 4.95
N ALA A 280 -13.87 2.47 4.12
CA ALA A 280 -14.58 3.75 4.19
C ALA A 280 -15.27 3.95 5.55
N LEU A 281 -15.90 2.90 6.08
CA LEU A 281 -16.51 2.87 7.42
C LEU A 281 -15.44 3.02 8.51
N TYR A 282 -14.30 2.34 8.36
CA TYR A 282 -13.15 2.45 9.26
C TYR A 282 -12.64 3.89 9.37
N TYR A 283 -12.39 4.54 8.24
CA TYR A 283 -11.94 5.93 8.21
C TYR A 283 -12.95 6.90 8.81
N ALA A 284 -14.25 6.61 8.67
CA ALA A 284 -15.31 7.36 9.32
C ALA A 284 -15.25 7.23 10.84
N GLN A 285 -14.98 6.02 11.35
CA GLN A 285 -14.80 5.77 12.78
C GLN A 285 -13.55 6.48 13.32
N GLN A 286 -12.43 6.40 12.62
CA GLN A 286 -11.19 7.09 12.99
C GLN A 286 -11.38 8.61 13.03
N ALA A 287 -11.99 9.20 12.00
CA ALA A 287 -12.28 10.64 11.98
C ALA A 287 -13.21 11.08 13.14
N SER A 288 -14.22 10.28 13.49
CA SER A 288 -15.08 10.56 14.64
C SER A 288 -14.32 10.42 15.97
N ARG A 289 -13.45 9.41 16.10
CA ARG A 289 -12.64 9.21 17.31
C ARG A 289 -11.68 10.38 17.53
N GLU A 290 -11.08 10.89 16.47
CA GLU A 290 -10.20 12.06 16.50
C GLU A 290 -10.97 13.34 16.85
N GLN A 291 -12.10 13.61 16.20
CA GLN A 291 -12.82 14.89 16.32
C GLN A 291 -13.79 14.96 17.51
N HIS A 292 -14.33 13.82 17.94
CA HIS A 292 -15.43 13.75 18.89
C HIS A 292 -15.18 12.77 20.04
N HIS A 293 -13.99 12.13 20.07
CA HIS A 293 -13.60 11.17 21.10
C HIS A 293 -14.58 10.00 21.29
N ARG A 294 -15.34 9.64 20.24
CA ARG A 294 -16.30 8.53 20.26
C ARG A 294 -16.39 7.84 18.90
N TYR A 295 -16.84 6.59 18.91
CA TYR A 295 -17.27 5.87 17.71
C TYR A 295 -18.75 6.13 17.40
N LEU A 296 -19.11 5.98 16.12
CA LEU A 296 -20.45 6.20 15.58
C LEU A 296 -21.23 4.87 15.59
N ALA A 297 -22.40 4.84 16.23
CA ALA A 297 -23.14 3.60 16.51
C ALA A 297 -24.12 3.16 15.39
N GLY A 298 -24.27 3.95 14.32
CA GLY A 298 -25.26 3.67 13.29
C GLY A 298 -24.83 4.10 11.90
N THR A 299 -25.31 3.37 10.88
CA THR A 299 -25.02 3.63 9.46
C THR A 299 -25.42 5.04 9.01
N LYS A 300 -26.49 5.59 9.59
CA LYS A 300 -26.90 7.00 9.34
C LYS A 300 -25.91 8.01 9.91
N GLU A 301 -25.38 7.78 11.12
CA GLU A 301 -24.35 8.66 11.72
C GLU A 301 -23.04 8.63 10.93
N LEU A 302 -22.71 7.47 10.36
CA LEU A 302 -21.57 7.29 9.46
C LEU A 302 -21.73 8.02 8.12
N GLY A 303 -22.91 8.55 7.81
CA GLY A 303 -23.20 9.19 6.53
C GLY A 303 -23.28 8.20 5.37
N LEU A 304 -23.61 6.93 5.64
CA LEU A 304 -23.71 5.90 4.63
C LEU A 304 -24.88 6.20 3.66
N THR A 305 -24.59 6.23 2.37
CA THR A 305 -25.58 6.57 1.33
C THR A 305 -25.99 5.35 0.51
N ALA A 306 -27.07 5.51 -0.27
CA ALA A 306 -27.47 4.50 -1.25
C ALA A 306 -26.39 4.24 -2.32
N GLU A 307 -25.52 5.21 -2.61
CA GLU A 307 -24.41 5.02 -3.54
C GLU A 307 -23.33 4.12 -2.94
N ASP A 308 -22.99 4.31 -1.67
CA ASP A 308 -22.03 3.45 -0.96
C ASP A 308 -22.54 2.00 -0.88
N MET A 309 -23.84 1.81 -0.66
CA MET A 309 -24.47 0.49 -0.59
C MET A 309 -24.44 -0.27 -1.92
N LYS A 310 -24.26 0.40 -3.07
CA LYS A 310 -24.09 -0.27 -4.37
C LYS A 310 -22.77 -1.02 -4.51
N LEU A 311 -21.79 -0.73 -3.63
CA LEU A 311 -20.54 -1.50 -3.58
C LEU A 311 -20.76 -2.91 -3.03
N LEU A 312 -21.82 -3.12 -2.26
CA LEU A 312 -22.10 -4.43 -1.68
C LEU A 312 -22.87 -5.29 -2.67
N PRO A 313 -22.58 -6.61 -2.69
CA PRO A 313 -23.36 -7.52 -3.49
C PRO A 313 -24.81 -7.61 -2.99
N GLN A 314 -25.71 -7.96 -3.90
CA GLN A 314 -27.12 -8.13 -3.56
C GLN A 314 -27.27 -9.18 -2.44
N GLY A 315 -28.01 -8.82 -1.39
CA GLY A 315 -28.23 -9.67 -0.23
C GLY A 315 -27.11 -9.63 0.82
N ALA A 316 -26.10 -8.77 0.66
CA ALA A 316 -25.13 -8.54 1.71
C ALA A 316 -25.78 -7.93 2.96
N ASP A 317 -25.34 -8.39 4.13
CA ASP A 317 -25.79 -7.88 5.43
C ASP A 317 -24.64 -7.15 6.13
N LEU A 318 -24.83 -5.85 6.40
CA LEU A 318 -23.88 -4.99 7.10
C LEU A 318 -24.32 -4.83 8.56
N GLN A 319 -23.46 -5.24 9.48
CA GLN A 319 -23.64 -5.10 10.91
C GLN A 319 -22.53 -4.24 11.50
N LEU A 320 -22.88 -3.41 12.48
CA LEU A 320 -21.95 -2.55 13.19
C LEU A 320 -22.19 -2.71 14.70
N GLU A 321 -21.16 -3.15 15.41
CA GLU A 321 -21.13 -3.28 16.86
C GLU A 321 -20.21 -2.21 17.42
N VAL A 322 -20.66 -1.41 18.40
CA VAL A 322 -19.91 -0.26 18.91
C VAL A 322 -20.00 -0.19 20.43
N THR A 323 -18.86 0.07 21.06
CA THR A 323 -18.73 0.39 22.48
C THR A 323 -18.04 1.76 22.64
N PRO A 324 -17.90 2.30 23.86
CA PRO A 324 -17.13 3.54 24.06
C PRO A 324 -15.66 3.48 23.62
N THR A 325 -15.08 2.27 23.51
CA THR A 325 -13.65 2.07 23.26
C THR A 325 -13.33 1.17 22.08
N THR A 326 -14.32 0.48 21.49
CA THR A 326 -14.12 -0.46 20.37
C THR A 326 -15.25 -0.38 19.34
N PHE A 327 -14.99 -0.88 18.13
CA PHE A 327 -16.04 -1.15 17.15
C PHE A 327 -15.71 -2.38 16.31
N LYS A 328 -16.73 -3.02 15.75
CA LYS A 328 -16.58 -4.09 14.78
C LYS A 328 -17.57 -3.91 13.64
N ILE A 329 -17.04 -3.88 12.43
CA ILE A 329 -17.79 -3.91 11.18
C ILE A 329 -17.83 -5.37 10.73
N THR A 330 -19.03 -5.89 10.44
CA THR A 330 -19.20 -7.22 9.86
C THR A 330 -20.02 -7.10 8.58
N ILE A 331 -19.54 -7.70 7.49
CA ILE A 331 -20.29 -7.82 6.24
C ILE A 331 -20.40 -9.30 5.88
N LYS A 332 -21.64 -9.79 5.72
CA LYS A 332 -21.89 -11.16 5.26
C LYS A 332 -22.26 -11.14 3.78
N ASP A 333 -21.45 -11.77 2.95
CA ASP A 333 -21.76 -11.95 1.52
C ASP A 333 -22.59 -13.23 1.32
N ALA A 334 -23.91 -13.05 1.15
CA ALA A 334 -24.84 -14.16 0.98
C ALA A 334 -24.58 -15.00 -0.30
N ARG A 335 -23.88 -14.47 -1.31
CA ARG A 335 -23.58 -15.21 -2.55
C ARG A 335 -22.59 -16.36 -2.30
N GLN A 336 -21.63 -16.13 -1.41
CA GLN A 336 -20.52 -17.03 -1.15
C GLN A 336 -20.58 -17.64 0.26
N GLY A 337 -21.44 -17.13 1.13
CA GLY A 337 -21.45 -17.47 2.55
C GLY A 337 -20.24 -16.92 3.32
N THR A 338 -19.45 -16.04 2.70
CA THR A 338 -18.24 -15.45 3.29
C THR A 338 -18.61 -14.35 4.28
N VAL A 339 -17.96 -14.33 5.43
CA VAL A 339 -18.10 -13.29 6.46
C VAL A 339 -16.81 -12.48 6.55
N TYR A 340 -16.91 -11.18 6.33
CA TYR A 340 -15.81 -10.23 6.46
C TYR A 340 -15.94 -9.48 7.78
N THR A 341 -14.84 -9.26 8.49
CA THR A 341 -14.82 -8.42 9.69
C THR A 341 -13.66 -7.44 9.69
N LEU A 342 -13.87 -6.26 10.26
CA LEU A 342 -12.87 -5.21 10.47
C LEU A 342 -13.14 -4.54 11.83
N ASN A 343 -12.14 -4.45 12.70
CA ASN A 343 -12.28 -3.91 14.05
C ASN A 343 -11.63 -2.52 14.20
N GLU A 344 -11.56 -2.01 15.44
CA GLU A 344 -10.94 -0.72 15.76
C GLU A 344 -9.42 -0.66 15.62
N THR A 345 -8.74 -1.81 15.50
CA THR A 345 -7.28 -1.88 15.31
C THR A 345 -6.89 -1.97 13.84
N GLY A 346 -7.87 -2.02 12.93
CA GLY A 346 -7.62 -2.20 11.51
C GLY A 346 -7.48 -3.67 11.08
N HIS A 347 -7.66 -4.63 12.01
CA HIS A 347 -7.54 -6.06 11.72
C HIS A 347 -8.69 -6.52 10.81
N PHE A 348 -8.36 -6.85 9.56
CA PHE A 348 -9.28 -7.32 8.53
C PHE A 348 -9.24 -8.84 8.42
N THR A 349 -10.39 -9.50 8.51
CA THR A 349 -10.48 -10.95 8.32
C THR A 349 -11.61 -11.34 7.39
N GLN A 350 -11.44 -12.48 6.73
CA GLN A 350 -12.48 -13.13 5.97
C GLN A 350 -12.60 -14.61 6.35
N LYS A 351 -13.81 -15.07 6.56
CA LYS A 351 -14.12 -16.46 6.84
C LYS A 351 -15.04 -17.01 5.75
N LYS A 352 -14.51 -17.91 4.93
CA LYS A 352 -15.28 -18.68 3.95
C LYS A 352 -16.07 -19.79 4.66
N PRO A 353 -17.21 -20.22 4.11
CA PRO A 353 -17.92 -21.39 4.65
C PRO A 353 -17.01 -22.62 4.59
N ALA A 354 -17.22 -23.54 5.54
CA ALA A 354 -16.47 -24.79 5.65
C ALA A 354 -16.79 -25.78 4.53
#